data_AF-A0A914IER3-F1
#
_entry.id   AF-A0A914IER3-F1
#
_cell.length_a   1.000
_cell.length_b   1.000
_cell.length_c   1.000
_cell.angle_alpha   90.00
_cell.angle_beta   90.00
_cell.angle_gamma   90.00
#
_symmetry.space_group_name_H-M   'P 1'
#
loop_
_entity.id
_entity.type
_entity.pdbx_description
1 polymer ?
#
loop_
_entity_poly.entity_id
_entity_poly.type
_entity_poly.pdbx_seq_one_letter_code
_entity_poly.pdbx_strand_id
1 'polypeptide(L)'
;MKSTKPCGMCSYRQSCGFGGSRKCDQSPFEIPGGRSILPFYVSEKVCSRSDLKGISQVDSCKVDYEALKENGGECQLWPSKKVNLTQVEPAFQQHIANLKWYTCIPQIKKMKNGKGKREKTCRCCCFPFTPNPKTFKCEYVPGAPPAPGMEEALEQQ
;
A
#
# COMPACT_ATOMS: atom_id res chain seq x y z
N MET A 1 1.00 -9.58 -10.42
CA MET A 1 -0.23 -8.86 -10.02
C MET A 1 -1.25 -8.99 -11.15
N LYS A 2 -2.55 -9.20 -10.88
CA LYS A 2 -3.59 -9.39 -11.92
C LYS A 2 -4.39 -8.12 -12.22
N SER A 3 -4.38 -7.14 -11.32
CA SER A 3 -4.97 -5.82 -11.59
C SER A 3 -4.12 -5.00 -12.56
N THR A 4 -4.76 -4.39 -13.56
CA THR A 4 -4.11 -3.51 -14.56
C THR A 4 -4.37 -2.02 -14.31
N LYS A 5 -5.32 -1.69 -13.44
CA LYS A 5 -5.65 -0.33 -12.99
C LYS A 5 -5.16 -0.12 -11.55
N PRO A 6 -4.92 1.15 -11.13
CA PRO A 6 -4.71 1.49 -9.73
C PRO A 6 -5.77 0.88 -8.82
N CYS A 7 -5.36 0.37 -7.66
CA CYS A 7 -6.21 -0.41 -6.77
C CYS A 7 -5.64 -0.42 -5.35
N GLY A 8 -6.40 -0.95 -4.41
CA GLY A 8 -5.92 -1.31 -3.09
C GLY A 8 -5.65 -0.11 -2.18
N MET A 9 -5.98 1.11 -2.59
CA MET A 9 -5.44 2.34 -1.97
C MET A 9 -3.89 2.32 -1.87
N CYS A 10 -3.24 1.66 -2.85
CA CYS A 10 -1.80 1.40 -2.84
C CYS A 10 -0.98 2.40 -3.67
N SER A 11 -1.63 3.20 -4.50
CA SER A 11 -0.95 4.27 -5.24
C SER A 11 -0.82 5.51 -4.37
N TYR A 12 0.41 5.99 -4.22
CA TYR A 12 0.77 7.20 -3.49
C TYR A 12 1.64 8.11 -4.38
N ARG A 13 1.56 9.41 -4.14
CA ARG A 13 2.51 10.41 -4.62
C ARG A 13 3.56 10.63 -3.54
N GLN A 14 4.79 10.82 -3.96
CA GLN A 14 5.88 11.21 -3.09
C GLN A 14 6.37 12.58 -3.53
N SER A 15 6.47 13.53 -2.61
CA SER A 15 7.28 14.72 -2.79
C SER A 15 8.59 14.54 -2.03
N CYS A 16 9.70 14.91 -2.68
CA CYS A 16 11.02 14.91 -2.07
C CYS A 16 11.46 16.37 -1.92
N GLY A 17 11.72 16.79 -0.68
CA GLY A 17 12.29 18.11 -0.41
C GLY A 17 13.79 18.02 -0.22
N PHE A 18 14.54 18.95 -0.82
CA PHE A 18 15.94 19.18 -0.51
C PHE A 18 16.10 20.54 0.16
N GLY A 19 16.66 20.57 1.37
CA GLY A 19 16.91 21.79 2.14
C GLY A 19 17.94 22.68 1.43
N GLY A 20 17.46 23.65 0.65
CA GLY A 20 18.24 24.65 -0.09
C GLY A 20 17.36 25.84 -0.51
N SER A 21 17.91 26.78 -1.29
CA SER A 21 17.23 28.02 -1.70
C SER A 21 15.99 27.85 -2.60
N ARG A 22 15.69 26.62 -3.03
CA ARG A 22 14.47 26.26 -3.77
C ARG A 22 13.56 25.42 -2.87
N LYS A 23 12.41 26.00 -2.51
CA LYS A 23 11.41 25.41 -1.62
C LYS A 23 10.62 24.31 -2.36
N CYS A 24 10.91 23.05 -2.09
CA CYS A 24 9.98 21.95 -2.34
C CYS A 24 9.56 21.43 -0.97
N ASP A 25 8.44 21.94 -0.44
CA ASP A 25 8.04 21.87 0.97
C ASP A 25 9.22 22.36 1.89
N GLN A 26 9.05 22.56 3.20
CA GLN A 26 10.20 22.80 4.09
C GLN A 26 10.34 21.62 5.05
N SER A 27 11.57 21.22 5.34
CA SER A 27 11.84 20.24 6.39
C SER A 27 11.19 20.73 7.69
N PRO A 28 10.41 19.91 8.40
CA PRO A 28 9.77 20.34 9.65
C PRO A 28 10.79 20.62 10.77
N PHE A 29 12.08 20.33 10.52
CA PHE A 29 13.18 20.51 11.46
C PHE A 29 14.19 21.52 10.89
N GLU A 30 13.99 22.80 11.20
CA GLU A 30 14.92 23.89 10.90
C GLU A 30 15.55 24.43 12.20
N ILE A 31 16.87 24.68 12.17
CA ILE A 31 17.54 25.46 13.22
C ILE A 31 17.22 26.94 12.98
N PRO A 32 16.85 27.72 14.02
CA PRO A 32 16.74 29.17 13.90
C PRO A 32 18.03 29.74 13.29
N GLY A 33 17.94 30.32 12.09
CA GLY A 33 19.11 30.72 11.28
C GLY A 33 19.28 29.98 9.96
N GLY A 34 18.35 29.09 9.58
CA GLY A 34 18.13 28.70 8.17
C GLY A 34 18.79 27.41 7.71
N ARG A 35 19.32 26.59 8.63
CA ARG A 35 19.86 25.26 8.28
C ARG A 35 18.84 24.18 8.61
N SER A 36 18.39 23.43 7.60
CA SER A 36 17.61 22.20 7.82
C SER A 36 18.46 21.16 8.54
N ILE A 37 17.91 20.54 9.59
CA ILE A 37 18.57 19.45 10.35
C ILE A 37 18.62 18.19 9.47
N LEU A 38 17.53 17.92 8.76
CA LEU A 38 17.42 16.84 7.78
C LEU A 38 17.23 17.48 6.39
N PRO A 39 18.26 17.47 5.53
CA PRO A 39 18.22 18.11 4.23
C PRO A 39 17.43 17.32 3.19
N PHE A 40 17.10 16.05 3.45
CA PHE A 40 16.22 15.24 2.62
C PHE A 40 15.07 14.74 3.46
N TYR A 41 13.85 14.89 2.93
CA TYR A 41 12.68 14.23 3.48
C TYR A 41 11.73 13.86 2.34
N VAL A 42 10.93 12.84 2.62
CA VAL A 42 9.89 12.35 1.71
C VAL A 42 8.56 12.59 2.39
N SER A 43 7.63 13.22 1.68
CA SER A 43 6.24 13.30 2.08
C SER A 43 5.42 12.43 1.13
N GLU A 44 4.65 11.50 1.67
CA GLU A 44 3.80 10.61 0.90
C GLU A 44 2.36 11.09 1.00
N LYS A 45 1.58 10.95 -0.07
CA LYS A 45 0.14 11.25 -0.11
C LYS A 45 -0.59 10.20 -0.92
N VAL A 46 -1.69 9.65 -0.40
CA VAL A 46 -2.52 8.68 -1.14
C VAL A 46 -3.09 9.36 -2.39
N CYS A 47 -3.01 8.69 -3.54
CA CYS A 47 -3.54 9.24 -4.79
C CYS A 47 -5.08 9.29 -4.79
N SER A 48 -5.63 10.46 -5.06
CA SER A 48 -7.05 10.67 -5.35
C SER A 48 -7.40 10.31 -6.79
N ARG A 49 -8.69 10.38 -7.17
CA ARG A 49 -9.10 10.20 -8.58
C ARG A 49 -8.48 11.26 -9.49
N SER A 50 -8.38 12.50 -9.02
CA SER A 50 -7.72 13.57 -9.78
C SER A 50 -6.28 13.20 -10.13
N ASP A 51 -5.60 12.48 -9.23
CA ASP A 51 -4.22 12.05 -9.42
C ASP A 51 -4.07 10.87 -10.39
N LEU A 52 -5.16 10.11 -10.57
CA LEU A 52 -5.22 8.86 -11.31
C LEU A 52 -6.10 8.97 -12.57
N LYS A 53 -6.18 10.17 -13.18
CA LYS A 53 -6.94 10.43 -14.42
C LYS A 53 -8.42 10.00 -14.31
N GLY A 54 -9.03 10.26 -13.16
CA GLY A 54 -10.43 9.92 -12.87
C GLY A 54 -10.66 8.47 -12.41
N ILE A 55 -9.62 7.64 -12.29
CA ILE A 55 -9.74 6.24 -11.86
C ILE A 55 -9.72 6.15 -10.32
N SER A 56 -10.76 5.55 -9.74
CA SER A 56 -10.76 5.23 -8.31
C SER A 56 -9.91 3.99 -8.04
N GLN A 57 -9.12 4.04 -6.97
CA GLN A 57 -8.30 2.91 -6.50
C GLN A 57 -8.88 2.20 -5.27
N VAL A 58 -10.16 2.47 -4.93
CA VAL A 58 -10.84 1.89 -3.76
C VAL A 58 -11.04 0.38 -3.87
N ASP A 59 -11.14 -0.16 -5.08
CA ASP A 59 -11.27 -1.61 -5.27
C ASP A 59 -9.96 -2.30 -4.88
N SER A 60 -10.05 -3.37 -4.08
CA SER A 60 -8.87 -4.15 -3.72
C SER A 60 -8.14 -4.71 -4.95
N CYS A 61 -6.82 -4.79 -4.85
CA CYS A 61 -5.97 -5.37 -5.88
C CYS A 61 -6.19 -6.88 -5.98
N LYS A 62 -6.22 -7.42 -7.20
CA LYS A 62 -6.21 -8.86 -7.46
C LYS A 62 -4.78 -9.34 -7.59
N VAL A 63 -4.41 -10.28 -6.74
CA VAL A 63 -3.12 -10.97 -6.77
C VAL A 63 -3.36 -12.45 -7.01
N ASP A 64 -2.41 -13.08 -7.69
CA ASP A 64 -2.47 -14.51 -7.93
C ASP A 64 -2.31 -15.27 -6.59
N TYR A 65 -3.20 -16.24 -6.36
CA TYR A 65 -3.26 -16.95 -5.08
C TYR A 65 -2.06 -17.89 -4.91
N GLU A 66 -1.69 -18.64 -5.96
CA GLU A 66 -0.60 -19.61 -5.88
C GLU A 66 0.74 -18.90 -5.70
N ALA A 67 0.93 -17.75 -6.36
CA ALA A 67 2.14 -16.93 -6.19
C ALA A 67 2.35 -16.45 -4.74
N LEU A 68 1.28 -16.19 -3.97
CA LEU A 68 1.40 -15.75 -2.57
C LEU A 68 1.54 -16.91 -1.59
N LYS A 69 1.01 -18.09 -1.93
CA LYS A 69 1.13 -19.29 -1.11
C LYS A 69 2.59 -19.68 -0.83
N GLU A 70 3.51 -19.38 -1.75
CA GLU A 70 4.95 -19.59 -1.59
C GLU A 70 5.54 -18.90 -0.34
N ASN A 71 4.93 -17.79 0.08
CA ASN A 71 5.37 -17.01 1.25
C ASN A 71 5.03 -17.69 2.59
N GLY A 72 4.24 -18.77 2.60
CA GLY A 72 3.98 -19.61 3.78
C GLY A 72 2.61 -19.40 4.44
N GLY A 73 1.93 -18.27 4.18
CA GLY A 73 0.58 -17.98 4.67
C GLY A 73 -0.46 -17.87 3.57
N GLU A 74 -1.75 -18.04 3.91
CA GLU A 74 -2.85 -17.83 2.95
C GLU A 74 -2.91 -16.36 2.55
N CYS A 75 -2.76 -16.08 1.24
CA CYS A 75 -2.69 -14.72 0.70
C CYS A 75 -1.63 -13.81 1.34
N GLN A 76 -0.56 -14.37 1.92
CA GLN A 76 0.51 -13.58 2.52
C GLN A 76 1.35 -12.91 1.43
N LEU A 77 1.23 -11.59 1.29
CA LEU A 77 2.06 -10.80 0.38
C LEU A 77 3.41 -10.42 1.02
N TRP A 78 3.39 -10.10 2.32
CA TRP A 78 4.54 -9.74 3.13
C TRP A 78 4.45 -10.40 4.50
N PRO A 79 5.56 -10.87 5.11
CA PRO A 79 6.91 -10.96 4.55
C PRO A 79 6.98 -11.95 3.37
N SER A 80 7.89 -11.69 2.43
CA SER A 80 8.11 -12.53 1.25
C SER A 80 9.52 -13.10 1.22
N LYS A 81 9.62 -14.38 0.85
CA LYS A 81 10.91 -15.08 0.66
C LYS A 81 11.71 -14.55 -0.54
N LYS A 82 11.08 -13.75 -1.40
CA LYS A 82 11.72 -13.17 -2.59
C LYS A 82 12.53 -11.91 -2.27
N VAL A 83 12.32 -11.31 -1.09
CA VAL A 83 13.06 -10.13 -0.65
C VAL A 83 14.21 -10.58 0.23
N ASN A 84 15.44 -10.32 -0.24
CA ASN A 84 16.64 -10.62 0.51
C ASN A 84 16.98 -9.47 1.47
N LEU A 85 16.98 -9.75 2.78
CA LEU A 85 17.32 -8.79 3.82
C LEU A 85 18.75 -8.99 4.38
N THR A 86 19.60 -9.80 3.77
CA THR A 86 20.96 -10.07 4.29
C THR A 86 21.86 -8.84 4.35
N GLN A 87 21.56 -7.81 3.55
CA GLN A 87 22.27 -6.52 3.58
C GLN A 87 21.70 -5.56 4.63
N VAL A 88 20.60 -5.91 5.28
CA VAL A 88 20.03 -5.16 6.39
C VAL A 88 20.61 -5.71 7.68
N GLU A 89 21.01 -4.82 8.60
CA GLU A 89 21.46 -5.22 9.93
C GLU A 89 20.45 -6.15 10.62
N PRO A 90 20.89 -7.27 11.23
CA PRO A 90 19.99 -8.28 11.81
C PRO A 90 18.93 -7.72 12.76
N ALA A 91 19.28 -6.68 13.53
CA ALA A 91 18.36 -6.00 14.43
C ALA A 91 17.14 -5.40 13.69
N PHE A 92 17.33 -4.89 12.47
CA PHE A 92 16.25 -4.30 11.67
C PHE A 92 15.51 -5.31 10.80
N GLN A 93 16.09 -6.48 10.53
CA GLN A 93 15.44 -7.50 9.69
C GLN A 93 14.08 -7.93 10.26
N GLN A 94 14.01 -8.16 11.57
CA GLN A 94 12.76 -8.51 12.24
C GLN A 94 11.74 -7.36 12.21
N HIS A 95 12.20 -6.13 12.40
CA HIS A 95 11.32 -4.96 12.30
C HIS A 95 10.72 -4.83 10.89
N ILE A 96 11.55 -5.00 9.85
CA ILE A 96 11.12 -4.97 8.46
C ILE A 96 10.12 -6.10 8.18
N ALA A 97 10.43 -7.33 8.58
CA ALA A 97 9.53 -8.48 8.39
C ALA A 97 8.15 -8.28 9.06
N ASN A 98 8.10 -7.56 10.18
CA ASN A 98 6.88 -7.29 10.94
C ASN A 98 6.08 -6.07 10.42
N LEU A 99 6.58 -5.34 9.41
CA LEU A 99 5.86 -4.22 8.83
C LEU A 99 4.54 -4.68 8.20
N LYS A 100 3.44 -4.02 8.55
CA LYS A 100 2.11 -4.31 8.00
C LYS A 100 1.83 -3.42 6.81
N TRP A 101 2.49 -3.67 5.68
CA TRP A 101 2.30 -2.86 4.46
C TRP A 101 0.99 -3.16 3.74
N TYR A 102 0.53 -4.41 3.80
CA TYR A 102 -0.62 -4.87 3.05
C TYR A 102 -1.46 -5.81 3.88
N THR A 103 -2.77 -5.77 3.68
CA THR A 103 -3.71 -6.78 4.17
C THR A 103 -4.38 -7.44 2.99
N CYS A 104 -4.33 -8.76 2.91
CA CYS A 104 -4.88 -9.54 1.82
C CYS A 104 -5.83 -10.62 2.34
N ILE A 105 -6.94 -10.83 1.64
CA ILE A 105 -7.90 -11.90 1.94
C ILE A 105 -8.17 -12.76 0.70
N PRO A 106 -8.50 -14.06 0.86
CA PRO A 106 -8.86 -14.90 -0.26
C PRO A 106 -10.25 -14.56 -0.80
N GLN A 107 -10.39 -14.59 -2.12
CA GLN A 107 -11.67 -14.58 -2.82
C GLN A 107 -11.80 -15.88 -3.63
N ILE A 108 -12.88 -16.61 -3.38
CA ILE A 108 -13.20 -17.86 -4.08
C ILE A 108 -14.40 -17.62 -5.00
N LYS A 109 -14.19 -17.69 -6.32
CA LYS A 109 -15.27 -17.60 -7.31
C LYS A 109 -15.58 -18.98 -7.89
N LYS A 110 -16.88 -19.30 -7.98
CA LYS A 110 -17.35 -20.48 -8.73
C LYS A 110 -17.47 -20.07 -10.20
N MET A 111 -16.72 -20.71 -11.09
CA MET A 111 -16.91 -20.49 -12.53
C MET A 111 -18.20 -21.16 -13.00
N LYS A 112 -19.05 -20.44 -13.73
CA LYS A 112 -20.30 -20.97 -14.29
C LYS A 112 -20.08 -21.94 -15.48
N ASN A 113 -18.95 -21.85 -16.18
CA ASN A 113 -18.77 -22.50 -17.49
C ASN A 113 -17.79 -23.70 -17.51
N GLY A 114 -17.46 -24.32 -16.39
CA GLY A 114 -16.58 -25.50 -16.44
C GLY A 114 -16.41 -26.26 -15.12
N LYS A 115 -17.09 -27.42 -15.03
CA LYS A 115 -16.78 -28.55 -14.13
C LYS A 115 -16.34 -28.19 -12.70
N GLY A 116 -17.06 -27.30 -12.01
CA GLY A 116 -16.83 -27.03 -10.59
C GLY A 116 -15.45 -26.47 -10.22
N LYS A 117 -14.63 -26.02 -11.19
CA LYS A 117 -13.34 -25.39 -10.91
C LYS A 117 -13.57 -24.07 -10.16
N ARG A 118 -13.04 -24.00 -8.94
CA ARG A 118 -13.04 -22.78 -8.12
C ARG A 118 -11.83 -21.94 -8.51
N GLU A 119 -12.05 -20.70 -8.91
CA GLU A 119 -10.97 -19.73 -9.07
C GLU A 119 -10.69 -19.09 -7.72
N LYS A 120 -9.44 -19.19 -7.25
CA LYS A 120 -8.96 -18.49 -6.05
C LYS A 120 -8.08 -17.32 -6.47
N THR A 121 -8.31 -16.16 -5.88
CA THR A 121 -7.47 -14.96 -6.01
C THR A 121 -7.33 -14.29 -4.66
N CYS A 122 -6.22 -13.59 -4.43
CA CYS A 122 -6.05 -12.76 -3.24
C CYS A 122 -6.47 -11.34 -3.53
N ARG A 123 -7.19 -10.73 -2.58
CA ARG A 123 -7.71 -9.36 -2.65
C ARG A 123 -6.96 -8.54 -1.60
N CYS A 124 -6.17 -7.57 -2.05
CA CYS A 124 -5.22 -6.85 -1.19
C CYS A 124 -5.51 -5.35 -1.15
N CYS A 125 -5.33 -4.75 0.02
CA CYS A 125 -5.31 -3.31 0.26
C CYS A 125 -4.02 -2.93 1.00
N CYS A 126 -3.53 -1.72 0.76
CA CYS A 126 -2.39 -1.16 1.46
C CYS A 126 -2.83 -0.57 2.80
N PHE A 127 -1.97 -0.66 3.80
CA PHE A 127 -2.18 -0.01 5.09
C PHE A 127 -2.36 1.51 4.90
N PRO A 128 -3.28 2.17 5.63
CA PRO A 128 -4.09 1.69 6.74
C PRO A 128 -5.46 1.11 6.35
N PHE A 129 -5.61 0.62 5.12
CA PHE A 129 -6.85 0.03 4.63
C PHE A 129 -6.81 -1.50 4.65
N THR A 130 -7.99 -2.10 4.81
CA THR A 130 -8.19 -3.54 4.74
C THR A 130 -9.30 -3.88 3.74
N PRO A 131 -9.21 -5.00 3.00
CA PRO A 131 -10.29 -5.40 2.10
C PRO A 131 -11.52 -5.85 2.89
N ASN A 132 -12.69 -5.31 2.56
CA ASN A 132 -13.95 -5.82 3.04
C ASN A 132 -14.19 -7.25 2.47
N PRO A 133 -14.53 -8.25 3.30
CA PRO A 133 -14.67 -9.64 2.85
C PRO A 133 -15.87 -9.90 1.93
N LYS A 134 -16.85 -8.99 1.89
CA LYS A 134 -18.05 -9.12 1.06
C LYS A 134 -17.91 -8.32 -0.23
N THR A 135 -17.51 -7.06 -0.14
CA THR A 135 -17.46 -6.14 -1.28
C THR A 135 -16.09 -6.14 -1.97
N PHE A 136 -15.04 -6.52 -1.24
CA PHE A 136 -13.65 -6.41 -1.68
C PHE A 136 -13.22 -4.98 -2.05
N LYS A 137 -13.89 -3.97 -1.47
CA LYS A 137 -13.41 -2.59 -1.44
C LYS A 137 -12.51 -2.39 -0.23
N CYS A 138 -11.59 -1.44 -0.32
CA CYS A 138 -10.69 -1.09 0.76
C CYS A 138 -11.37 -0.14 1.73
N GLU A 139 -11.41 -0.54 3.00
CA GLU A 139 -12.03 0.21 4.09
C GLU A 139 -10.94 0.59 5.10
N TYR A 140 -11.05 1.79 5.66
CA TYR A 140 -10.11 2.26 6.67
C TYR A 140 -10.19 1.41 7.92
N VAL A 141 -9.05 1.03 8.49
CA VAL A 141 -8.99 0.28 9.75
C VAL A 141 -9.27 1.22 10.92
N PRO A 142 -10.32 0.99 11.74
CA PRO A 142 -10.60 1.83 12.90
C PRO A 142 -9.41 1.88 13.87
N GLY A 143 -9.04 3.08 14.29
CA GLY A 143 -7.92 3.30 15.22
C GLY A 143 -6.53 3.21 14.57
N ALA A 144 -6.42 2.96 13.27
CA ALA A 144 -5.16 3.15 12.56
C ALA A 144 -4.78 4.65 12.52
N PRO A 145 -3.51 4.99 12.25
CA PRO A 145 -3.13 6.35 11.88
C PRO A 145 -3.70 6.70 10.50
N PRO A 146 -4.17 7.94 10.29
CA PRO A 146 -4.64 8.38 8.99
C PRO A 146 -3.46 8.38 8.00
N ALA A 147 -3.72 7.93 6.77
CA ALA A 147 -2.74 8.09 5.69
C ALA A 147 -2.81 9.54 5.20
N PRO A 148 -1.70 10.19 4.87
CA PRO A 148 -1.75 11.54 4.34
C PRO A 148 -2.56 11.61 3.03
N GLY A 149 -3.45 12.59 2.91
CA GLY A 149 -4.34 12.75 1.76
C GLY A 149 -5.48 11.73 1.66
N MET A 150 -5.72 10.97 2.72
CA MET A 150 -6.82 10.02 2.79
C MET A 150 -8.18 10.68 2.60
N GLU A 151 -8.42 11.84 3.20
CA GLU A 151 -9.73 12.51 3.15
C GLU A 151 -10.12 12.80 1.70
N GLU A 152 -9.21 13.42 0.94
CA GLU A 152 -9.41 13.70 -0.49
C GLU A 152 -9.60 12.44 -1.33
N ALA A 153 -8.86 11.38 -1.01
CA ALA A 153 -8.94 10.11 -1.73
C ALA A 153 -10.24 9.32 -1.41
N LEU A 154 -10.86 9.57 -0.26
CA LEU A 154 -12.14 8.99 0.14
C LEU A 154 -13.35 9.80 -0.37
N GLU A 155 -13.27 11.13 -0.34
CA GLU A 155 -14.36 12.02 -0.77
C GLU A 155 -14.61 11.97 -2.27
N GLN A 156 -13.58 11.70 -3.07
CA GLN A 156 -13.69 11.66 -4.53
C GLN A 156 -14.09 10.28 -5.07
N GLN A 157 -14.49 9.30 -4.25
CA GLN A 157 -14.68 7.91 -4.68
C GLN A 157 -15.82 7.68 -5.67
#